data_AF-C8PB40-F1
#
_entry.id   AF-C8PB40-F1
#
_cell.length_a   1.000
_cell.length_b   1.000
_cell.length_c   1.000
_cell.angle_alpha   90.00
_cell.angle_beta   90.00
_cell.angle_gamma   90.00
#
_symmetry.space_group_name_H-M   'P 1'
#
loop_
_entity.id
_entity.type
_entity.pdbx_description
1 polymer ?
#
loop_
_entity_poly.entity_id
_entity_poly.type
_entity_poly.pdbx_seq_one_letter_code
_entity_poly.pdbx_strand_id
1 'polypeptide(L)'
;MKFSDKCQRIVLRISLSVMVLLSIILSGYIWGSDTRFSRMEQDSNQPAIKKNVGQKSLREIYTPTQVFYYRDKQLYQAYDAKRNLTLEFSKFTKKLEGHKINKIKSNSTFYRQLLHDEKYFQLTFPDQITISLFLPRANKYLDGEFNRIFVSTKDKKYLYLGDDRNNTLYRVYANVSFKNLYKHIQKAASQIPISLEKLKDGFCVSYNKDQQMAIYSYLTYKETDAYFVYKLLDSGNPTQRNADDYIAYYNGIYQRLVAYKKTHNYEFVDYQQNKIPNTTTKILIDSLFYVRKICLNEPDLRFFDASNNTISYQKFVEEYPVFLPEDNNVRAKVTFTRSCMQINFNSLDLRIPIPTNGAKKELQATDKIIDKLLQAGYKKSYLEKIIIGYKVCHDTNKTSNLIDLIPTYYIKINGRWHSLDAWLNNNYEVHIPASQQGGISNGF
;
A
#
# COMPACT_ATOMS: atom_id res chain seq x y z
N MET A 1 -60.95 -22.84 -27.45
CA MET A 1 -60.04 -22.01 -26.59
C MET A 1 -58.93 -22.79 -25.84
N LYS A 2 -58.51 -24.00 -26.25
CA LYS A 2 -57.49 -24.80 -25.52
C LYS A 2 -56.06 -24.74 -26.10
N PHE A 3 -55.84 -24.00 -27.18
CA PHE A 3 -54.54 -23.93 -27.88
C PHE A 3 -53.61 -22.84 -27.31
N SER A 4 -54.19 -21.77 -26.75
CA SER A 4 -53.46 -20.66 -26.12
C SER A 4 -52.68 -21.11 -24.87
N ASP A 5 -53.31 -21.89 -23.98
CA ASP A 5 -52.70 -22.30 -22.72
C ASP A 5 -51.51 -23.27 -22.85
N LYS A 6 -51.49 -24.08 -23.92
CA LYS A 6 -50.37 -25.00 -24.20
C LYS A 6 -49.19 -24.24 -24.81
N CYS A 7 -49.45 -23.35 -25.76
CA CYS A 7 -48.41 -22.47 -26.33
C CYS A 7 -47.83 -21.56 -25.25
N GLN A 8 -48.67 -20.95 -24.41
CA GLN A 8 -48.22 -20.10 -23.32
C GLN A 8 -47.35 -20.85 -22.32
N ARG A 9 -47.70 -22.10 -21.95
CA ARG A 9 -46.85 -22.94 -21.08
C ARG A 9 -45.52 -23.33 -21.71
N ILE A 10 -45.48 -23.59 -23.01
CA ILE A 10 -44.24 -23.90 -23.74
C ILE A 10 -43.35 -22.67 -23.82
N VAL A 11 -43.91 -21.51 -24.19
CA VAL A 11 -43.19 -20.22 -24.21
C VAL A 11 -42.65 -19.87 -22.82
N LEU A 12 -43.42 -20.10 -21.76
CA LEU A 12 -42.97 -19.83 -20.39
C LEU A 12 -41.80 -20.74 -20.00
N ARG A 13 -41.83 -22.03 -20.36
CA ARG A 13 -40.73 -22.97 -20.08
C ARG A 13 -39.48 -22.65 -20.88
N ILE A 14 -39.62 -22.24 -22.14
CA ILE A 14 -38.49 -21.82 -22.99
C ILE A 14 -37.90 -20.52 -22.43
N SER A 15 -38.72 -19.52 -22.12
CA SER A 15 -38.29 -18.26 -21.53
C SER A 15 -37.56 -18.46 -20.21
N LEU A 16 -38.09 -19.32 -19.33
CA LEU A 16 -37.45 -19.66 -18.06
C LEU A 16 -36.11 -20.35 -18.27
N SER A 17 -36.03 -21.29 -19.22
CA SER A 17 -34.77 -21.98 -19.55
C SER A 17 -33.72 -21.02 -20.11
N VAL A 18 -34.15 -20.07 -20.96
CA VAL A 18 -33.28 -19.01 -21.49
C VAL A 18 -32.82 -18.08 -20.36
N MET A 19 -33.70 -17.66 -19.44
CA MET A 19 -33.31 -16.84 -18.28
C MET A 19 -32.31 -17.57 -17.38
N VAL A 20 -32.49 -18.87 -17.12
CA VAL A 20 -31.57 -19.66 -16.32
C VAL A 20 -30.21 -19.78 -17.00
N LEU A 21 -30.18 -20.06 -18.30
CA LEU A 21 -28.94 -20.08 -19.09
C LEU A 21 -28.24 -18.71 -19.11
N LEU A 22 -29.00 -17.64 -19.31
CA LEU A 22 -28.47 -16.27 -19.30
C LEU A 22 -27.91 -15.91 -17.92
N SER A 23 -28.58 -16.32 -16.84
CA SER A 23 -28.13 -16.16 -15.46
C SER A 23 -26.81 -16.91 -15.20
N ILE A 24 -26.68 -18.15 -15.69
CA ILE A 24 -25.44 -18.94 -15.57
C ILE A 24 -24.29 -18.28 -16.36
N ILE A 25 -24.56 -17.77 -17.57
CA ILE A 25 -23.55 -17.10 -18.40
C ILE A 25 -23.12 -15.77 -17.76
N LEU A 26 -24.07 -14.93 -17.32
CA LEU A 26 -23.75 -13.68 -16.62
C LEU A 26 -23.02 -13.95 -15.30
N SER A 27 -23.44 -14.96 -14.54
CA SER A 27 -22.76 -15.36 -13.31
C SER A 27 -21.34 -15.82 -13.59
N GLY A 28 -21.12 -16.59 -14.66
CA GLY A 28 -19.79 -16.97 -15.14
C GLY A 28 -18.94 -15.78 -15.58
N TYR A 29 -19.54 -14.73 -16.16
CA TYR A 29 -18.84 -13.50 -16.52
C TYR A 29 -18.47 -12.66 -15.29
N ILE A 30 -19.36 -12.56 -14.31
CA ILE A 30 -19.12 -11.87 -13.03
C ILE A 30 -18.03 -12.58 -12.22
N TRP A 31 -18.09 -13.92 -12.12
CA TRP A 31 -17.13 -14.71 -11.34
C TRP A 31 -15.80 -14.94 -12.06
N GLY A 32 -15.81 -15.09 -13.38
CA GLY A 32 -14.62 -15.40 -14.18
C GLY A 32 -13.77 -14.17 -14.54
N SER A 33 -14.33 -12.97 -14.46
CA SER A 33 -13.64 -11.73 -14.84
C SER A 33 -12.70 -11.22 -13.75
N ASP A 34 -12.92 -11.56 -12.48
CA ASP A 34 -12.23 -10.86 -11.41
C ASP A 34 -11.90 -11.72 -10.17
N THR A 35 -10.63 -12.12 -10.08
CA THR A 35 -10.04 -12.86 -8.95
C THR A 35 -10.01 -12.08 -7.64
N ARG A 36 -10.45 -10.82 -7.63
CA ARG A 36 -10.64 -10.04 -6.40
C ARG A 36 -11.82 -10.56 -5.58
N PHE A 37 -12.90 -11.02 -6.21
CA PHE A 37 -14.09 -11.52 -5.52
C PHE A 37 -13.81 -12.75 -4.65
N SER A 38 -13.05 -13.72 -5.19
CA SER A 38 -12.74 -14.98 -4.49
C SER A 38 -11.83 -14.82 -3.27
N ARG A 39 -11.11 -13.70 -3.13
CA ARG A 39 -10.28 -13.42 -1.95
C ARG A 39 -11.08 -12.91 -0.75
N MET A 40 -12.20 -12.23 -0.98
CA MET A 40 -13.00 -11.67 0.11
C MET A 40 -13.79 -12.72 0.88
N GLU A 41 -14.18 -13.82 0.23
CA GLU A 41 -14.95 -14.89 0.88
C GLU A 41 -14.14 -15.73 1.88
N GLN A 42 -12.80 -15.68 1.84
CA GLN A 42 -11.93 -16.58 2.61
C GLN A 42 -11.44 -16.08 3.98
N ASP A 43 -11.56 -14.78 4.31
CA ASP A 43 -10.88 -14.17 5.48
C ASP A 43 -11.82 -13.74 6.64
N SER A 44 -12.94 -14.46 6.86
CA SER A 44 -13.90 -14.13 7.93
C SER A 44 -13.53 -14.61 9.35
N ASN A 45 -12.42 -15.35 9.54
CA ASN A 45 -12.03 -15.87 10.85
C ASN A 45 -11.05 -14.96 11.59
N GLN A 46 -11.53 -14.30 12.65
CA GLN A 46 -10.69 -13.50 13.56
C GLN A 46 -9.90 -14.39 14.54
N PRO A 47 -8.55 -14.40 14.51
CA PRO A 47 -7.77 -14.98 15.59
C PRO A 47 -7.68 -14.01 16.78
N ALA A 48 -7.60 -14.56 18.00
CA ALA A 48 -7.38 -13.78 19.22
C ALA A 48 -6.12 -12.89 19.11
N ILE A 49 -6.23 -11.63 19.56
CA ILE A 49 -5.13 -10.65 19.53
C ILE A 49 -4.03 -11.11 20.49
N LYS A 50 -2.92 -11.59 19.94
CA LYS A 50 -1.69 -11.87 20.70
C LYS A 50 -0.67 -10.77 20.42
N LYS A 51 0.05 -10.33 21.45
CA LYS A 51 1.16 -9.35 21.33
C LYS A 51 2.27 -9.82 20.38
N ASN A 52 2.41 -11.13 20.20
CA ASN A 52 3.28 -11.71 19.19
C ASN A 52 2.56 -11.74 17.83
N VAL A 53 2.84 -10.73 16.99
CA VAL A 53 2.42 -10.74 15.58
C VAL A 53 3.08 -11.93 14.89
N GLY A 54 2.28 -12.92 14.48
CA GLY A 54 2.80 -14.12 13.84
C GLY A 54 3.52 -13.82 12.52
N GLN A 55 4.53 -14.62 12.16
CA GLN A 55 5.31 -14.44 10.93
C GLN A 55 4.47 -14.46 9.64
N LYS A 56 3.33 -15.16 9.64
CA LYS A 56 2.37 -15.14 8.51
C LYS A 56 1.82 -13.73 8.30
N SER A 57 1.38 -13.07 9.37
CA SER A 57 0.82 -11.72 9.33
C SER A 57 1.86 -10.68 8.91
N LEU A 58 3.10 -10.80 9.39
CA LEU A 58 4.19 -9.92 8.96
C LEU A 58 4.42 -9.99 7.45
N ARG A 59 4.43 -11.19 6.85
CA ARG A 59 4.66 -11.38 5.41
C ARG A 59 3.51 -10.92 4.54
N GLU A 60 2.29 -10.90 5.07
CA GLU A 60 1.11 -10.40 4.34
C GLU A 60 1.12 -8.87 4.24
N ILE A 61 1.51 -8.20 5.33
CA ILE A 61 1.54 -6.74 5.40
C ILE A 61 2.80 -6.16 4.75
N TYR A 62 3.95 -6.77 5.03
CA TYR A 62 5.25 -6.36 4.49
C TYR A 62 5.59 -7.24 3.30
N THR A 63 4.92 -6.99 2.18
CA THR A 63 5.13 -7.67 0.91
C THR A 63 5.53 -6.66 -0.17
N PRO A 64 6.33 -7.06 -1.16
CA PRO A 64 6.54 -6.23 -2.34
C PRO A 64 5.22 -5.90 -3.04
N THR A 65 5.13 -4.72 -3.65
CA THR A 65 3.94 -4.27 -4.37
C THR A 65 4.13 -4.30 -5.87
N GLN A 66 5.35 -4.05 -6.37
CA GLN A 66 5.63 -3.96 -7.81
C GLN A 66 6.73 -4.94 -8.22
N VAL A 67 6.62 -5.42 -9.46
CA VAL A 67 7.59 -6.32 -10.10
C VAL A 67 8.08 -5.70 -11.40
N PHE A 68 9.39 -5.70 -11.60
CA PHE A 68 10.03 -5.20 -12.81
C PHE A 68 10.90 -6.25 -13.47
N TYR A 69 10.96 -6.26 -14.79
CA TYR A 69 11.88 -7.12 -15.53
C TYR A 69 12.25 -6.52 -16.87
N TYR A 70 13.40 -6.91 -17.38
CA TYR A 70 13.85 -6.51 -18.70
C TYR A 70 13.32 -7.46 -19.79
N ARG A 71 12.89 -6.86 -20.89
CA ARG A 71 12.65 -7.52 -22.18
C ARG A 71 13.20 -6.62 -23.28
N ASP A 72 14.04 -7.16 -24.14
CA ASP A 72 14.62 -6.42 -25.28
C ASP A 72 15.27 -5.07 -24.86
N LYS A 73 16.11 -5.10 -23.81
CA LYS A 73 16.77 -3.91 -23.20
C LYS A 73 15.83 -2.85 -22.58
N GLN A 74 14.52 -3.05 -22.64
CA GLN A 74 13.53 -2.17 -22.02
C GLN A 74 13.06 -2.74 -20.69
N LEU A 75 12.98 -1.90 -19.66
CA LEU A 75 12.41 -2.25 -18.38
C LEU A 75 10.88 -2.19 -18.44
N TYR A 76 10.21 -3.21 -17.94
CA TYR A 76 8.77 -3.28 -17.84
C TYR A 76 8.34 -3.48 -16.39
N GLN A 77 7.29 -2.77 -16.00
CA GLN A 77 6.48 -3.12 -14.83
C GLN A 77 5.52 -4.24 -15.24
N ALA A 78 5.56 -5.36 -14.52
CA ALA A 78 4.76 -6.54 -14.80
C ALA A 78 3.70 -6.74 -13.71
N TYR A 79 2.45 -6.88 -14.14
CA TYR A 79 1.32 -7.11 -13.24
C TYR A 79 0.37 -8.19 -13.77
N ASP A 80 -0.09 -9.05 -12.86
CA ASP A 80 -1.02 -10.14 -13.15
C ASP A 80 -1.95 -10.33 -11.95
N ALA A 81 -3.19 -9.82 -12.08
CA ALA A 81 -4.21 -9.91 -11.05
C ALA A 81 -4.55 -11.35 -10.66
N LYS A 82 -4.50 -12.29 -11.62
CA LYS A 82 -4.89 -13.69 -11.42
C LYS A 82 -3.82 -14.47 -10.68
N ARG A 83 -2.55 -14.24 -11.03
CA ARG A 83 -1.41 -15.01 -10.47
C ARG A 83 -0.79 -14.38 -9.24
N ASN A 84 -1.01 -13.07 -8.99
CA ASN A 84 -0.41 -12.29 -7.91
C ASN A 84 1.09 -12.61 -7.70
N LEU A 85 1.91 -12.00 -8.55
CA LEU A 85 3.35 -12.25 -8.64
C LEU A 85 4.10 -12.02 -7.31
N THR A 86 3.67 -11.05 -6.51
CA THR A 86 4.33 -10.71 -5.23
C THR A 86 3.96 -11.70 -4.12
N LEU A 87 2.74 -12.23 -4.12
CA LEU A 87 2.35 -13.32 -3.24
C LEU A 87 3.08 -14.62 -3.59
N GLU A 88 3.19 -14.94 -4.88
CA GLU A 88 4.01 -16.07 -5.35
C GLU A 88 5.46 -15.93 -4.88
N PHE A 89 6.05 -14.74 -5.00
CA PHE A 89 7.38 -14.45 -4.45
C PHE A 89 7.45 -14.70 -2.93
N SER A 90 6.46 -14.22 -2.18
CA SER A 90 6.40 -14.35 -0.71
C SER A 90 6.34 -15.81 -0.23
N LYS A 91 5.89 -16.75 -1.06
CA LYS A 91 5.98 -18.19 -0.74
C LYS A 91 7.43 -18.69 -0.69
N PHE A 92 8.31 -18.14 -1.54
CA PHE A 92 9.74 -18.52 -1.59
C PHE A 92 10.54 -17.95 -0.43
N THR A 93 10.15 -16.79 0.10
CA THR A 93 10.84 -16.16 1.25
C THR A 93 10.78 -17.02 2.51
N LYS A 94 9.87 -18.01 2.58
CA LYS A 94 9.83 -18.99 3.69
C LYS A 94 11.03 -19.92 3.71
N LYS A 95 11.65 -20.14 2.54
CA LYS A 95 12.76 -21.08 2.34
C LYS A 95 14.15 -20.42 2.49
N LEU A 96 14.21 -19.10 2.61
CA LEU A 96 15.47 -18.37 2.67
C LEU A 96 16.16 -18.58 4.03
N GLU A 97 17.44 -18.95 3.99
CA GLU A 97 18.28 -19.08 5.19
C GLU A 97 18.78 -17.70 5.64
N GLY A 98 18.09 -17.09 6.61
CA GLY A 98 18.42 -15.76 7.13
C GLY A 98 19.81 -15.59 7.78
N HIS A 99 20.59 -16.66 7.97
CA HIS A 99 21.91 -16.60 8.61
C HIS A 99 23.08 -16.32 7.66
N LYS A 100 22.89 -16.46 6.34
CA LYS A 100 23.96 -16.29 5.33
C LYS A 100 23.77 -15.00 4.54
N ILE A 101 23.99 -13.88 5.22
CA ILE A 101 23.85 -12.53 4.64
C ILE A 101 25.18 -11.79 4.77
N ASN A 102 25.58 -11.11 3.69
CA ASN A 102 26.77 -10.27 3.69
C ASN A 102 26.46 -8.91 3.06
N LYS A 103 26.77 -7.83 3.76
CA LYS A 103 26.81 -6.49 3.16
C LYS A 103 27.91 -6.49 2.09
N ILE A 104 27.56 -6.11 0.88
CA ILE A 104 28.50 -5.99 -0.23
C ILE A 104 29.14 -4.61 -0.14
N LYS A 105 30.44 -4.53 -0.40
CA LYS A 105 31.08 -3.24 -0.68
C LYS A 105 30.60 -2.77 -2.06
N SER A 106 29.45 -2.10 -2.09
CA SER A 106 28.88 -1.50 -3.29
C SER A 106 29.08 0.02 -3.27
N ASN A 107 29.27 0.61 -4.44
CA ASN A 107 29.14 2.05 -4.64
C ASN A 107 27.90 2.33 -5.49
N SER A 108 27.53 3.60 -5.60
CA SER A 108 26.34 4.03 -6.38
C SER A 108 26.39 3.56 -7.85
N THR A 109 27.58 3.39 -8.43
CA THR A 109 27.73 2.91 -9.82
C THR A 109 27.36 1.44 -9.94
N PHE A 110 27.85 0.58 -9.06
CA PHE A 110 27.49 -0.85 -9.05
C PHE A 110 26.00 -1.07 -8.79
N TYR A 111 25.40 -0.28 -7.89
CA TYR A 111 23.95 -0.31 -7.67
C TYR A 111 23.17 0.02 -8.94
N ARG A 112 23.57 1.09 -9.64
CA ARG A 112 22.96 1.49 -10.92
C ARG A 112 23.15 0.45 -12.01
N GLN A 113 24.30 -0.23 -12.06
CA GLN A 113 24.50 -1.35 -12.99
C GLN A 113 23.49 -2.48 -12.72
N LEU A 114 23.28 -2.82 -11.45
CA LEU A 114 22.31 -3.86 -11.07
C LEU A 114 20.86 -3.48 -11.40
N LEU A 115 20.50 -2.19 -11.28
CA LEU A 115 19.20 -1.68 -11.73
C LEU A 115 18.94 -1.91 -13.22
N HIS A 116 20.01 -1.95 -14.04
CA HIS A 116 19.94 -2.10 -15.50
C HIS A 116 20.37 -3.49 -16.00
N ASP A 117 20.65 -4.44 -15.11
CA ASP A 117 21.10 -5.78 -15.50
C ASP A 117 19.90 -6.68 -15.83
N GLU A 118 19.79 -7.03 -17.11
CA GLU A 118 18.73 -7.89 -17.66
C GLU A 118 18.68 -9.30 -17.05
N LYS A 119 19.75 -9.72 -16.37
CA LYS A 119 19.81 -11.02 -15.67
C LYS A 119 18.97 -11.01 -14.40
N TYR A 120 18.47 -9.87 -13.96
CA TYR A 120 17.67 -9.75 -12.75
C TYR A 120 16.27 -9.24 -13.05
N PHE A 121 15.28 -9.90 -12.44
CA PHE A 121 13.99 -9.25 -12.20
C PHE A 121 14.00 -8.65 -10.80
N GLN A 122 13.20 -7.62 -10.60
CA GLN A 122 13.21 -6.79 -9.42
C GLN A 122 11.85 -6.85 -8.75
N LEU A 123 11.83 -6.89 -7.42
CA LEU A 123 10.61 -6.62 -6.65
C LEU A 123 10.89 -5.42 -5.74
N THR A 124 9.88 -4.58 -5.54
CA THR A 124 10.03 -3.40 -4.67
C THR A 124 8.94 -3.34 -3.62
N PHE A 125 9.34 -2.87 -2.45
CA PHE A 125 8.45 -2.43 -1.38
C PHE A 125 8.13 -0.94 -1.57
N PRO A 126 6.95 -0.49 -1.11
CA PRO A 126 6.58 0.92 -1.14
C PRO A 126 7.59 1.84 -0.45
N ASP A 127 8.26 1.35 0.59
CA ASP A 127 9.35 2.03 1.27
C ASP A 127 10.33 1.04 1.92
N GLN A 128 11.37 1.54 2.59
CA GLN A 128 12.37 0.71 3.27
C GLN A 128 11.75 -0.14 4.38
N ILE A 129 12.10 -1.42 4.38
CA ILE A 129 11.88 -2.36 5.49
C ILE A 129 13.22 -2.87 6.00
N THR A 130 13.22 -3.54 7.15
CA THR A 130 14.45 -4.11 7.72
C THR A 130 14.69 -5.55 7.27
N ILE A 131 15.96 -5.93 7.15
CA ILE A 131 16.41 -7.29 6.82
C ILE A 131 15.91 -8.27 7.87
N SER A 132 15.92 -7.93 9.15
CA SER A 132 15.37 -8.82 10.18
C SER A 132 13.85 -8.95 10.14
N LEU A 133 13.13 -7.94 9.65
CA LEU A 133 11.69 -8.11 9.42
C LEU A 133 11.44 -9.11 8.28
N PHE A 134 12.20 -8.99 7.18
CA PHE A 134 12.09 -9.86 6.02
C PHE A 134 12.62 -11.29 6.28
N LEU A 135 13.74 -11.39 7.02
CA LEU A 135 14.47 -12.61 7.38
C LEU A 135 14.70 -12.61 8.89
N PRO A 136 13.74 -13.10 9.70
CA PRO A 136 13.79 -13.05 11.17
C PRO A 136 15.02 -13.65 11.85
N ARG A 137 15.81 -14.46 11.14
CA ARG A 137 17.04 -15.08 11.66
C ARG A 137 18.33 -14.29 11.33
N ALA A 138 18.21 -13.12 10.71
CA ALA A 138 19.31 -12.29 10.25
C ALA A 138 19.87 -11.34 11.33
N ASN A 139 20.18 -11.85 12.52
CA ASN A 139 20.48 -11.03 13.70
C ASN A 139 21.65 -10.02 13.51
N LYS A 140 22.60 -10.32 12.61
CA LYS A 140 23.74 -9.43 12.30
C LYS A 140 23.33 -8.10 11.66
N TYR A 141 22.19 -8.05 10.97
CA TYR A 141 21.70 -6.88 10.25
C TYR A 141 20.28 -6.54 10.69
N LEU A 142 20.07 -6.46 12.01
CA LEU A 142 18.77 -6.19 12.61
C LEU A 142 18.07 -5.01 11.92
N ASP A 143 18.73 -3.85 11.91
CA ASP A 143 18.23 -2.62 11.28
C ASP A 143 18.84 -2.35 9.90
N GLY A 144 19.35 -3.37 9.21
CA GLY A 144 19.76 -3.20 7.82
C GLY A 144 18.52 -2.92 6.97
N GLU A 145 18.46 -1.77 6.29
CA GLU A 145 17.29 -1.37 5.51
C GLU A 145 17.45 -1.74 4.03
N PHE A 146 16.31 -2.02 3.39
CA PHE A 146 16.22 -2.24 1.95
C PHE A 146 14.77 -2.05 1.49
N ASN A 147 14.58 -1.70 0.23
CA ASN A 147 13.26 -1.59 -0.39
C ASN A 147 13.18 -2.30 -1.75
N ARG A 148 14.29 -2.86 -2.25
CA ARG A 148 14.36 -3.55 -3.54
C ARG A 148 15.00 -4.92 -3.40
N ILE A 149 14.50 -5.90 -4.14
CA ILE A 149 15.07 -7.24 -4.24
C ILE A 149 15.45 -7.50 -5.69
N PHE A 150 16.70 -7.85 -5.93
CA PHE A 150 17.17 -8.32 -7.23
C PHE A 150 17.28 -9.84 -7.21
N VAL A 151 16.55 -10.49 -8.12
CA VAL A 151 16.50 -11.95 -8.21
C VAL A 151 17.01 -12.38 -9.57
N SER A 152 18.04 -13.21 -9.59
CA SER A 152 18.61 -13.68 -10.85
C SER A 152 17.63 -14.62 -11.56
N THR A 153 17.52 -14.44 -12.89
CA THR A 153 16.75 -15.31 -13.77
C THR A 153 17.48 -16.63 -14.08
N LYS A 154 18.79 -16.68 -13.82
CA LYS A 154 19.69 -17.80 -14.14
C LYS A 154 20.32 -18.41 -12.90
N ASP A 155 20.84 -17.59 -11.99
CA ASP A 155 21.48 -18.05 -10.75
C ASP A 155 20.42 -18.36 -9.68
N LYS A 156 20.62 -19.47 -8.96
CA LYS A 156 19.76 -19.92 -7.86
C LYS A 156 20.41 -19.69 -6.49
N LYS A 157 21.70 -19.36 -6.47
CA LYS A 157 22.51 -19.36 -5.26
C LYS A 157 22.25 -18.12 -4.41
N TYR A 158 22.14 -16.95 -5.03
CA TYR A 158 22.00 -15.69 -4.32
C TYR A 158 20.86 -14.82 -4.85
N LEU A 159 20.33 -14.00 -3.95
CA LEU A 159 19.56 -12.80 -4.27
C LEU A 159 20.21 -11.59 -3.60
N TYR A 160 19.86 -10.39 -4.05
CA TYR A 160 20.37 -9.14 -3.49
C TYR A 160 19.24 -8.31 -2.91
N LEU A 161 19.45 -7.76 -1.72
CA LEU A 161 18.59 -6.76 -1.11
C LEU A 161 19.27 -5.40 -1.30
N GLY A 162 18.55 -4.45 -1.89
CA GLY A 162 19.04 -3.12 -2.21
C GLY A 162 18.23 -2.03 -1.52
N ASP A 163 18.94 -1.05 -1.01
CA ASP A 163 18.39 0.20 -0.49
C ASP A 163 18.54 1.30 -1.55
N ASP A 164 17.43 1.70 -2.17
CA ASP A 164 17.42 2.71 -3.21
C ASP A 164 17.82 4.11 -2.70
N ARG A 165 17.70 4.39 -1.39
CA ARG A 165 18.02 5.70 -0.81
C ARG A 165 19.53 5.91 -0.76
N ASN A 166 20.25 4.96 -0.16
CA ASN A 166 21.69 5.04 0.08
C ASN A 166 22.54 4.11 -0.81
N ASN A 167 21.93 3.35 -1.72
CA ASN A 167 22.56 2.40 -2.65
C ASN A 167 23.34 1.25 -1.96
N THR A 168 22.98 0.90 -0.73
CA THR A 168 23.55 -0.26 -0.01
C THR A 168 23.03 -1.55 -0.61
N LEU A 169 23.91 -2.56 -0.73
CA LEU A 169 23.54 -3.92 -1.15
C LEU A 169 23.90 -4.97 -0.10
N TYR A 170 22.99 -5.93 0.06
CA TYR A 170 23.20 -7.14 0.86
C TYR A 170 23.01 -8.36 -0.03
N ARG A 171 23.97 -9.28 0.00
CA ARG A 171 23.87 -10.59 -0.65
C ARG A 171 23.27 -11.59 0.32
N VAL A 172 22.19 -12.25 -0.07
CA VAL A 172 21.51 -13.29 0.70
C VAL A 172 21.66 -14.63 -0.02
N TYR A 173 22.12 -15.65 0.69
CA TYR A 173 22.10 -17.02 0.18
C TYR A 173 20.67 -17.55 0.15
N ALA A 174 20.22 -17.97 -1.03
CA ALA A 174 18.86 -18.47 -1.25
C ALA A 174 18.85 -19.98 -1.54
N ASN A 175 19.70 -20.45 -2.45
CA ASN A 175 19.64 -21.81 -3.02
C ASN A 175 18.23 -22.23 -3.46
N VAL A 176 17.49 -21.30 -4.06
CA VAL A 176 16.08 -21.47 -4.49
C VAL A 176 15.94 -21.05 -5.95
N SER A 177 15.19 -21.82 -6.72
CA SER A 177 14.92 -21.53 -8.13
C SER A 177 13.68 -20.64 -8.31
N PHE A 178 13.86 -19.49 -8.94
CA PHE A 178 12.77 -18.56 -9.29
C PHE A 178 12.27 -18.69 -10.73
N LYS A 179 12.69 -19.73 -11.46
CA LYS A 179 12.37 -19.95 -12.88
C LYS A 179 10.86 -19.92 -13.17
N ASN A 180 10.04 -20.52 -12.32
CA ASN A 180 8.58 -20.55 -12.51
C ASN A 180 7.96 -19.17 -12.30
N LEU A 181 8.38 -18.45 -11.27
CA LEU A 181 7.96 -17.06 -11.05
C LEU A 181 8.35 -16.19 -12.25
N TYR A 182 9.59 -16.30 -12.73
CA TYR A 182 10.04 -15.55 -13.89
C TYR A 182 9.22 -15.85 -15.15
N LYS A 183 8.86 -17.12 -15.40
CA LYS A 183 7.94 -17.48 -16.49
C LYS A 183 6.56 -16.81 -16.35
N HIS A 184 6.05 -16.69 -15.12
CA HIS A 184 4.79 -15.98 -14.88
C HIS A 184 4.93 -14.48 -15.11
N ILE A 185 6.05 -13.87 -14.70
CA ILE A 185 6.36 -12.46 -14.96
C ILE A 185 6.38 -12.19 -16.47
N GLN A 186 7.05 -13.03 -17.26
CA GLN A 186 7.11 -12.87 -18.72
C GLN A 186 5.74 -13.00 -19.43
N LYS A 187 4.79 -13.69 -18.78
CA LYS A 187 3.42 -13.91 -19.27
C LYS A 187 2.39 -13.11 -18.48
N ALA A 188 2.83 -12.08 -17.76
CA ALA A 188 1.94 -11.22 -17.01
C ALA A 188 0.96 -10.52 -17.96
N ALA A 189 -0.28 -10.38 -17.51
CA ALA A 189 -1.37 -9.82 -18.31
C ALA A 189 -1.12 -8.35 -18.67
N SER A 190 -0.51 -7.58 -17.76
CA SER A 190 -0.11 -6.20 -17.98
C SER A 190 1.42 -6.08 -17.97
N GLN A 191 1.96 -5.38 -18.96
CA GLN A 191 3.39 -5.12 -19.11
C GLN A 191 3.56 -3.68 -19.60
N ILE A 192 3.91 -2.78 -18.68
CA ILE A 192 4.01 -1.35 -18.97
C ILE A 192 5.48 -0.96 -19.10
N PRO A 193 5.92 -0.37 -20.23
CA PRO A 193 7.30 0.09 -20.37
C PRO A 193 7.55 1.29 -19.46
N ILE A 194 8.61 1.21 -18.67
CA ILE A 194 8.97 2.23 -17.68
C ILE A 194 10.46 2.53 -17.69
N SER A 195 10.82 3.66 -17.13
CA SER A 195 12.18 3.98 -16.72
C SER A 195 12.23 4.19 -15.20
N LEU A 196 13.44 4.23 -14.62
CA LEU A 196 13.63 4.52 -13.20
C LEU A 196 14.23 5.92 -13.05
N GLU A 197 13.50 6.80 -12.37
CA GLU A 197 13.92 8.17 -12.12
C GLU A 197 14.47 8.30 -10.70
N LYS A 198 15.62 8.93 -10.52
CA LYS A 198 16.20 9.16 -9.18
C LYS A 198 15.61 10.42 -8.55
N LEU A 199 14.94 10.23 -7.41
CA LEU A 199 14.42 11.28 -6.53
C LEU A 199 15.12 11.23 -5.17
N LYS A 200 14.69 12.07 -4.21
CA LYS A 200 15.34 12.19 -2.89
C LYS A 200 15.26 10.89 -2.08
N ASP A 201 14.14 10.17 -2.10
CA ASP A 201 13.99 8.93 -1.30
C ASP A 201 14.44 7.66 -2.03
N GLY A 202 14.88 7.74 -3.29
CA GLY A 202 15.23 6.53 -4.05
C GLY A 202 14.93 6.63 -5.53
N PHE A 203 14.72 5.49 -6.16
CA PHE A 203 14.31 5.39 -7.55
C PHE A 203 12.79 5.18 -7.63
N CYS A 204 12.09 6.03 -8.37
CA CYS A 204 10.66 5.88 -8.65
C CYS A 204 10.42 5.39 -10.08
N VAL A 205 9.26 4.79 -10.29
CA VAL A 205 8.80 4.41 -11.62
C VAL A 205 8.46 5.68 -12.39
N SER A 206 9.01 5.82 -13.59
CA SER A 206 8.66 6.86 -14.55
C SER A 206 8.01 6.22 -15.77
N TYR A 207 6.77 6.61 -16.04
CA TYR A 207 6.02 6.16 -17.21
C TYR A 207 6.37 7.03 -18.39
N ASN A 208 6.98 6.44 -19.41
CA ASN A 208 7.52 7.16 -20.58
C ASN A 208 6.44 7.68 -21.54
N LYS A 209 5.17 7.28 -21.34
CA LYS A 209 4.01 7.63 -22.17
C LYS A 209 2.78 7.77 -21.28
N ASP A 210 1.75 8.41 -21.83
CA ASP A 210 0.45 8.48 -21.18
C ASP A 210 -0.12 7.06 -20.97
N GLN A 211 -0.72 6.80 -19.81
CA GLN A 211 -1.16 5.49 -19.34
C GLN A 211 -2.69 5.46 -19.17
N GLN A 212 -3.31 4.39 -19.64
CA GLN A 212 -4.75 4.16 -19.47
C GLN A 212 -4.98 3.25 -18.27
N MET A 213 -5.41 3.84 -17.15
CA MET A 213 -5.53 3.15 -15.87
C MET A 213 -6.98 2.91 -15.51
N ALA A 214 -7.31 1.70 -15.04
CA ALA A 214 -8.68 1.33 -14.72
C ALA A 214 -9.22 2.14 -13.53
N ILE A 215 -10.50 2.53 -13.63
CA ILE A 215 -11.29 3.05 -12.52
C ILE A 215 -12.00 1.86 -11.87
N TYR A 216 -12.01 1.80 -10.54
CA TYR A 216 -12.70 0.75 -9.80
C TYR A 216 -13.82 1.32 -8.94
N SER A 217 -14.91 0.57 -8.77
CA SER A 217 -16.02 0.99 -7.92
C SER A 217 -16.15 0.04 -6.74
N TYR A 218 -16.49 0.55 -5.56
CA TYR A 218 -16.61 -0.23 -4.33
C TYR A 218 -17.83 0.18 -3.51
N LEU A 219 -18.54 -0.80 -2.95
CA LEU A 219 -19.38 -0.56 -1.79
C LEU A 219 -18.51 -0.42 -0.55
N THR A 220 -18.83 0.61 0.22
CA THR A 220 -18.11 1.00 1.42
C THR A 220 -18.90 0.69 2.66
N TYR A 221 -18.16 0.45 3.73
CA TYR A 221 -18.70 0.30 5.07
C TYR A 221 -17.90 1.20 6.02
N LYS A 222 -18.54 1.65 7.09
CA LYS A 222 -17.91 2.47 8.12
C LYS A 222 -18.26 1.90 9.48
N GLU A 223 -17.24 1.60 10.27
CA GLU A 223 -17.42 1.24 11.68
C GLU A 223 -17.87 2.46 12.49
N THR A 224 -18.62 2.20 13.58
CA THR A 224 -19.18 3.22 14.47
C THR A 224 -18.18 3.66 15.55
N ASP A 225 -18.38 4.84 16.13
CA ASP A 225 -17.60 5.31 17.28
C ASP A 225 -17.64 4.28 18.42
N ALA A 226 -18.83 3.73 18.71
CA ALA A 226 -19.04 2.74 19.75
C ALA A 226 -18.19 1.46 19.55
N TYR A 227 -18.02 1.03 18.29
CA TYR A 227 -17.13 -0.10 17.97
C TYR A 227 -15.69 0.20 18.40
N PHE A 228 -15.14 1.35 18.04
CA PHE A 228 -13.76 1.70 18.38
C PHE A 228 -13.58 2.01 19.86
N VAL A 229 -14.58 2.62 20.50
CA VAL A 229 -14.60 2.82 21.95
C VAL A 229 -14.47 1.47 22.67
N TYR A 230 -15.35 0.51 22.36
CA TYR A 230 -15.29 -0.83 22.95
C TYR A 230 -13.96 -1.54 22.67
N LYS A 231 -13.46 -1.46 21.43
CA LYS A 231 -12.23 -2.17 21.02
C LYS A 231 -10.94 -1.58 21.60
N LEU A 232 -10.86 -0.26 21.75
CA LEU A 232 -9.61 0.43 22.08
C LEU A 232 -9.54 0.87 23.54
N LEU A 233 -10.67 1.24 24.13
CA LEU A 233 -10.77 1.75 25.51
C LEU A 233 -11.35 0.72 26.49
N ASP A 234 -11.74 -0.47 26.00
CA ASP A 234 -12.46 -1.50 26.77
C ASP A 234 -13.90 -1.09 27.15
N SER A 235 -14.70 -2.04 27.59
CA SER A 235 -16.14 -1.89 27.89
C SER A 235 -16.47 -1.11 29.19
N GLY A 236 -15.44 -0.59 29.88
CA GLY A 236 -15.54 0.00 31.21
C GLY A 236 -16.09 1.44 31.28
N ASN A 237 -17.14 1.76 30.51
CA ASN A 237 -17.82 3.07 30.51
C ASN A 237 -16.87 4.29 30.43
N PRO A 238 -16.20 4.52 29.30
CA PRO A 238 -15.26 5.63 29.16
C PRO A 238 -15.94 6.98 29.32
N THR A 239 -15.22 7.94 29.90
CA THR A 239 -15.72 9.31 30.03
C THR A 239 -15.73 10.00 28.66
N GLN A 240 -16.80 10.71 28.34
CA GLN A 240 -16.98 11.39 27.06
C GLN A 240 -16.91 12.92 27.22
N ARG A 241 -16.26 13.59 26.27
CA ARG A 241 -16.31 15.05 26.08
C ARG A 241 -16.72 15.37 24.65
N ASN A 242 -17.79 16.14 24.50
CA ASN A 242 -18.29 16.57 23.20
C ASN A 242 -17.76 17.97 22.87
N ALA A 243 -17.18 18.12 21.70
CA ALA A 243 -16.85 19.41 21.08
C ALA A 243 -17.65 19.56 19.78
N ASP A 244 -17.51 20.69 19.09
CA ASP A 244 -18.27 20.97 17.87
C ASP A 244 -17.93 19.99 16.73
N ASP A 245 -16.64 19.78 16.46
CA ASP A 245 -16.18 18.96 15.33
C ASP A 245 -15.75 17.52 15.71
N TYR A 246 -15.68 17.20 17.00
CA TYR A 246 -15.25 15.87 17.46
C TYR A 246 -15.88 15.44 18.78
N ILE A 247 -15.76 14.15 19.09
CA ILE A 247 -16.06 13.56 20.39
C ILE A 247 -14.78 12.90 20.92
N ALA A 248 -14.41 13.19 22.17
CA ALA A 248 -13.26 12.57 22.82
C ALA A 248 -13.71 11.63 23.94
N TYR A 249 -13.23 10.41 23.90
CA TYR A 249 -13.46 9.35 24.87
C TYR A 249 -12.18 9.07 25.66
N TYR A 250 -12.30 8.86 26.96
CA TYR A 250 -11.17 8.70 27.88
C TYR A 250 -11.35 7.46 28.73
N ASN A 251 -10.31 6.61 28.77
CA ASN A 251 -10.17 5.57 29.79
C ASN A 251 -9.13 6.03 30.81
N GLY A 252 -9.61 6.73 31.84
CA GLY A 252 -8.79 7.40 32.84
C GLY A 252 -7.77 8.36 32.22
N ILE A 253 -6.53 8.31 32.71
CA ILE A 253 -5.40 9.11 32.21
C ILE A 253 -4.55 8.37 31.17
N TYR A 254 -4.89 7.13 30.85
CA TYR A 254 -4.01 6.22 30.11
C TYR A 254 -4.26 6.20 28.63
N GLN A 255 -5.52 6.34 28.21
CA GLN A 255 -5.90 6.20 26.81
C GLN A 255 -6.96 7.24 26.43
N ARG A 256 -6.85 7.73 25.21
CA ARG A 256 -7.79 8.68 24.61
C ARG A 256 -8.15 8.23 23.20
N LEU A 257 -9.43 8.30 22.84
CA LEU A 257 -9.91 8.15 21.47
C LEU A 257 -10.65 9.42 21.07
N VAL A 258 -10.29 10.04 19.95
CA VAL A 258 -11.00 11.17 19.35
C VAL A 258 -11.66 10.68 18.07
N ALA A 259 -12.97 10.91 17.95
CA ALA A 259 -13.76 10.63 16.74
C ALA A 259 -14.17 11.95 16.08
N TYR A 260 -13.73 12.19 14.85
CA TYR A 260 -14.04 13.41 14.09
C TYR A 260 -15.34 13.26 13.32
N LYS A 261 -16.30 14.17 13.54
CA LYS A 261 -17.71 13.99 13.13
C LYS A 261 -17.95 13.97 11.61
N LYS A 262 -17.12 14.67 10.82
CA LYS A 262 -17.35 14.86 9.37
C LYS A 262 -16.59 13.88 8.48
N THR A 263 -15.50 13.32 8.99
CA THR A 263 -14.43 12.76 8.15
C THR A 263 -14.25 11.26 8.37
N HIS A 264 -14.89 10.71 9.41
CA HIS A 264 -14.66 9.36 9.92
C HIS A 264 -13.19 9.08 10.22
N ASN A 265 -12.42 10.13 10.51
CA ASN A 265 -11.08 10.03 11.05
C ASN A 265 -11.16 9.83 12.56
N TYR A 266 -10.18 9.12 13.08
CA TYR A 266 -10.00 8.83 14.48
C TYR A 266 -8.56 9.03 14.88
N GLU A 267 -8.36 9.50 16.10
CA GLU A 267 -7.05 9.53 16.76
C GLU A 267 -7.14 8.72 18.05
N PHE A 268 -6.36 7.65 18.14
CA PHE A 268 -6.18 6.91 19.39
C PHE A 268 -4.80 7.20 19.97
N VAL A 269 -4.73 7.49 21.26
CA VAL A 269 -3.49 7.73 22.00
C VAL A 269 -3.41 6.79 23.19
N ASP A 270 -2.28 6.11 23.32
CA ASP A 270 -1.91 5.27 24.45
C ASP A 270 -0.70 5.88 25.17
N TYR A 271 -0.93 6.50 26.34
CA TYR A 271 0.09 7.13 27.16
C TYR A 271 0.90 6.12 27.98
N GLN A 272 0.47 4.86 28.06
CA GLN A 272 1.24 3.80 28.73
C GLN A 272 2.42 3.36 27.86
N GLN A 273 2.29 3.43 26.54
CA GLN A 273 3.39 3.27 25.60
C GLN A 273 4.16 4.59 25.43
N ASN A 274 4.94 4.96 26.45
CA ASN A 274 5.70 6.22 26.51
C ASN A 274 7.17 6.08 26.09
N LYS A 275 7.48 5.12 25.22
CA LYS A 275 8.84 4.90 24.71
C LYS A 275 8.82 4.65 23.22
N ILE A 276 9.80 5.24 22.54
CA ILE A 276 10.14 4.91 21.17
C ILE A 276 10.83 3.54 21.20
N PRO A 277 10.34 2.54 20.44
CA PRO A 277 11.04 1.27 20.30
C PRO A 277 12.49 1.47 19.85
N ASN A 278 13.41 0.70 20.39
CA ASN A 278 14.85 0.99 20.28
C ASN A 278 15.50 0.57 18.96
N THR A 279 14.76 -0.05 18.05
CA THR A 279 15.26 -0.50 16.73
C THR A 279 14.17 -0.28 15.68
N THR A 280 14.57 0.00 14.43
CA THR A 280 13.62 0.16 13.30
C THR A 280 12.79 -1.11 13.10
N THR A 281 13.39 -2.29 13.26
CA THR A 281 12.64 -3.57 13.21
C THR A 281 11.51 -3.60 14.22
N LYS A 282 11.74 -3.16 15.47
CA LYS A 282 10.71 -3.13 16.50
C LYS A 282 9.66 -2.06 16.23
N ILE A 283 10.05 -0.89 15.74
CA ILE A 283 9.09 0.15 15.31
C ILE A 283 8.10 -0.46 14.31
N LEU A 284 8.57 -1.16 13.29
CA LEU A 284 7.73 -1.81 12.26
C LEU A 284 6.86 -2.95 12.83
N ILE A 285 7.39 -3.77 13.74
CA ILE A 285 6.61 -4.88 14.35
C ILE A 285 5.54 -4.34 15.30
N ASP A 286 5.92 -3.41 16.18
CA ASP A 286 5.04 -2.83 17.18
C ASP A 286 3.97 -1.96 16.52
N SER A 287 4.30 -1.21 15.46
CA SER A 287 3.28 -0.46 14.71
C SER A 287 2.22 -1.38 14.12
N LEU A 288 2.61 -2.54 13.60
CA LEU A 288 1.64 -3.51 13.08
C LEU A 288 0.76 -4.09 14.19
N PHE A 289 1.32 -4.34 15.38
CA PHE A 289 0.50 -4.76 16.52
C PHE A 289 -0.63 -3.75 16.80
N TYR A 290 -0.33 -2.45 16.79
CA TYR A 290 -1.32 -1.40 16.99
C TYR A 290 -2.34 -1.29 15.86
N VAL A 291 -1.90 -1.43 14.60
CA VAL A 291 -2.83 -1.50 13.45
C VAL A 291 -3.75 -2.72 13.51
N ARG A 292 -3.30 -3.84 14.06
CA ARG A 292 -4.18 -5.00 14.30
C ARG A 292 -5.14 -4.74 15.47
N LYS A 293 -4.74 -3.97 16.48
CA LYS A 293 -5.59 -3.62 17.64
C LYS A 293 -6.83 -2.81 17.24
N ILE A 294 -6.72 -1.92 16.24
CA ILE A 294 -7.88 -1.20 15.69
C ILE A 294 -8.82 -2.11 14.86
N CYS A 295 -8.47 -3.38 14.65
CA CYS A 295 -9.26 -4.40 13.96
C CYS A 295 -9.85 -3.94 12.62
N LEU A 296 -9.05 -3.22 11.83
CA LEU A 296 -9.39 -2.97 10.43
C LEU A 296 -9.31 -4.31 9.68
N ASN A 297 -10.46 -4.93 9.46
CA ASN A 297 -10.56 -6.21 8.76
C ASN A 297 -10.51 -6.02 7.23
N GLU A 298 -9.50 -5.28 6.76
CA GLU A 298 -9.37 -4.99 5.33
C GLU A 298 -8.47 -5.99 4.62
N PRO A 299 -8.98 -6.70 3.60
CA PRO A 299 -8.12 -7.41 2.68
C PRO A 299 -7.21 -6.38 1.97
N ASP A 300 -5.97 -6.79 1.71
CA ASP A 300 -4.95 -5.98 1.03
C ASP A 300 -4.50 -4.70 1.76
N LEU A 301 -4.65 -4.62 3.09
CA LEU A 301 -3.91 -3.67 3.91
C LEU A 301 -2.41 -4.03 3.88
N ARG A 302 -1.54 -3.08 3.55
CA ARG A 302 -0.08 -3.29 3.47
C ARG A 302 0.68 -2.12 4.06
N PHE A 303 1.94 -2.37 4.39
CA PHE A 303 2.91 -1.32 4.68
C PHE A 303 3.04 -0.37 3.48
N PHE A 304 3.09 0.94 3.74
CA PHE A 304 3.13 1.96 2.69
C PHE A 304 4.33 2.91 2.80
N ASP A 305 4.58 3.49 3.97
CA ASP A 305 5.61 4.51 4.13
C ASP A 305 6.15 4.49 5.56
N ALA A 306 7.44 4.78 5.72
CA ALA A 306 8.09 4.93 7.01
C ALA A 306 8.88 6.24 7.06
N SER A 307 8.60 7.06 8.06
CA SER A 307 9.35 8.30 8.31
C SER A 307 9.60 8.45 9.80
N ASN A 308 10.88 8.39 10.20
CA ASN A 308 11.31 8.39 11.60
C ASN A 308 10.58 7.29 12.41
N ASN A 309 9.80 7.70 13.41
CA ASN A 309 9.05 6.80 14.29
C ASN A 309 7.57 6.66 13.87
N THR A 310 7.25 7.05 12.63
CA THR A 310 5.90 7.02 12.06
C THR A 310 5.82 6.02 10.92
N ILE A 311 4.93 5.04 11.07
CA ILE A 311 4.69 3.99 10.08
C ILE A 311 3.26 4.13 9.55
N SER A 312 3.13 4.18 8.23
CA SER A 312 1.85 4.29 7.53
C SER A 312 1.49 2.99 6.82
N TYR A 313 0.21 2.67 6.84
CA TYR A 313 -0.39 1.53 6.18
C TYR A 313 -1.50 2.00 5.27
N GLN A 314 -1.62 1.34 4.11
CA GLN A 314 -2.61 1.65 3.10
C GLN A 314 -3.28 0.39 2.60
N LYS A 315 -4.54 0.52 2.19
CA LYS A 315 -5.15 -0.43 1.29
C LYS A 315 -4.51 -0.34 -0.09
N PHE A 316 -4.26 -1.50 -0.69
CA PHE A 316 -3.83 -1.59 -2.07
C PHE A 316 -4.93 -2.18 -2.93
N VAL A 317 -5.20 -1.54 -4.06
CA VAL A 317 -5.98 -2.13 -5.13
C VAL A 317 -5.00 -2.43 -6.24
N GLU A 318 -4.88 -3.72 -6.56
CA GLU A 318 -3.83 -4.23 -7.43
C GLU A 318 -2.43 -4.06 -6.82
N GLU A 319 -1.62 -3.20 -7.42
CA GLU A 319 -0.28 -2.80 -6.96
C GLU A 319 -0.23 -1.35 -6.46
N TYR A 320 -1.36 -0.62 -6.51
CA TYR A 320 -1.43 0.81 -6.22
C TYR A 320 -2.13 1.11 -4.89
N PRO A 321 -1.57 2.03 -4.07
CA PRO A 321 -2.19 2.44 -2.81
C PRO A 321 -3.46 3.26 -3.06
N VAL A 322 -4.47 3.08 -2.20
CA VAL A 322 -5.71 3.88 -2.20
C VAL A 322 -5.61 4.97 -1.15
N PHE A 323 -5.48 6.22 -1.55
CA PHE A 323 -5.45 7.37 -0.66
C PHE A 323 -6.86 7.83 -0.29
N LEU A 324 -7.04 8.10 1.00
CA LEU A 324 -8.29 8.61 1.55
C LEU A 324 -8.39 10.13 1.35
N PRO A 325 -9.61 10.69 1.38
CA PRO A 325 -9.81 12.14 1.31
C PRO A 325 -9.16 12.87 2.50
N GLU A 326 -8.89 14.17 2.31
CA GLU A 326 -8.44 15.12 3.35
C GLU A 326 -7.02 14.87 3.90
N ASP A 327 -6.66 15.57 4.99
CA ASP A 327 -5.31 15.60 5.57
C ASP A 327 -4.83 14.26 6.16
N ASN A 328 -5.74 13.33 6.42
CA ASN A 328 -5.41 11.97 6.86
C ASN A 328 -5.60 10.96 5.73
N ASN A 329 -4.85 11.17 4.65
CA ASN A 329 -4.95 10.40 3.42
C ASN A 329 -4.46 8.94 3.49
N VAL A 330 -4.03 8.47 4.66
CA VAL A 330 -3.60 7.08 4.88
C VAL A 330 -4.58 6.28 5.71
N ARG A 331 -4.61 4.96 5.51
CA ARG A 331 -5.59 4.08 6.16
C ARG A 331 -5.37 4.00 7.67
N ALA A 332 -4.11 3.87 8.07
CA ALA A 332 -3.66 3.93 9.45
C ALA A 332 -2.22 4.44 9.52
N LYS A 333 -1.91 5.24 10.54
CA LYS A 333 -0.61 5.87 10.79
C LYS A 333 -0.27 5.75 12.26
N VAL A 334 0.74 4.97 12.58
CA VAL A 334 1.20 4.76 13.96
C VAL A 334 2.45 5.58 14.21
N THR A 335 2.46 6.39 15.27
CA THR A 335 3.60 7.23 15.65
C THR A 335 4.01 6.93 17.08
N PHE A 336 5.30 6.65 17.29
CA PHE A 336 5.87 6.49 18.63
C PHE A 336 6.61 7.75 19.07
N THR A 337 6.33 8.20 20.28
CA THR A 337 6.98 9.35 20.92
C THR A 337 7.51 8.96 22.30
N ARG A 338 8.17 9.91 22.98
CA ARG A 338 8.64 9.71 24.37
C ARG A 338 7.52 9.85 25.41
N SER A 339 6.32 10.26 25.00
CA SER A 339 5.19 10.49 25.89
C SER A 339 4.02 9.53 25.63
N CYS A 340 3.90 9.02 24.41
CA CYS A 340 2.80 8.15 24.00
C CYS A 340 3.06 7.44 22.68
N MET A 341 2.19 6.49 22.37
CA MET A 341 1.94 5.97 21.03
C MET A 341 0.61 6.55 20.52
N GLN A 342 0.58 7.00 19.27
CA GLN A 342 -0.61 7.53 18.62
C GLN A 342 -0.91 6.76 17.34
N ILE A 343 -2.19 6.45 17.10
CA ILE A 343 -2.72 5.90 15.86
C ILE A 343 -3.69 6.91 15.27
N ASN A 344 -3.43 7.39 14.06
CA ASN A 344 -4.40 8.11 13.25
C ASN A 344 -4.95 7.16 12.19
N PHE A 345 -6.25 6.98 12.11
CA PHE A 345 -6.87 6.05 11.17
C PHE A 345 -8.24 6.56 10.72
N ASN A 346 -8.72 6.10 9.58
CA ASN A 346 -10.08 6.36 9.12
C ASN A 346 -10.97 5.14 9.39
N SER A 347 -12.30 5.20 9.35
CA SER A 347 -13.14 3.98 9.45
C SER A 347 -13.68 3.47 8.11
N LEU A 348 -13.45 4.18 7.01
CA LEU A 348 -13.87 3.78 5.67
C LEU A 348 -13.20 2.46 5.24
N ASP A 349 -14.02 1.44 5.03
CA ASP A 349 -13.63 0.12 4.57
C ASP A 349 -14.19 -0.13 3.17
N LEU A 350 -13.33 -0.53 2.22
CA LEU A 350 -13.73 -0.83 0.85
C LEU A 350 -14.04 -2.33 0.73
N ARG A 351 -15.30 -2.72 0.92
CA ARG A 351 -15.65 -4.14 1.00
C ARG A 351 -15.84 -4.75 -0.36
N ILE A 352 -16.96 -4.46 -1.03
CA ILE A 352 -17.38 -5.23 -2.20
C ILE A 352 -16.98 -4.45 -3.46
N PRO A 353 -16.01 -4.91 -4.27
CA PRO A 353 -15.76 -4.35 -5.58
C PRO A 353 -17.00 -4.54 -6.43
N ILE A 354 -17.33 -3.54 -7.23
CA ILE A 354 -18.44 -3.58 -8.16
C ILE A 354 -17.84 -3.82 -9.54
N PRO A 355 -18.38 -4.78 -10.32
CA PRO A 355 -17.97 -4.97 -11.69
C PRO A 355 -18.03 -3.64 -12.45
N THR A 356 -16.90 -3.27 -13.04
CA THR A 356 -16.79 -2.01 -13.78
C THR A 356 -17.10 -2.25 -15.24
N ASN A 357 -17.61 -1.23 -15.93
CA ASN A 357 -17.80 -1.27 -17.38
C ASN A 357 -16.47 -1.17 -18.16
N GLY A 358 -15.32 -1.42 -17.51
CA GLY A 358 -13.99 -1.24 -18.07
C GLY A 358 -13.58 0.23 -18.22
N ALA A 359 -14.19 1.13 -17.43
CA ALA A 359 -13.86 2.55 -17.43
C ALA A 359 -12.38 2.77 -17.10
N LYS A 360 -11.74 3.68 -17.84
CA LYS A 360 -10.33 4.02 -17.66
C LYS A 360 -10.17 5.52 -17.59
N LYS A 361 -9.16 5.95 -16.86
CA LYS A 361 -8.67 7.33 -16.84
C LYS A 361 -7.27 7.37 -17.42
N GLU A 362 -7.07 8.31 -18.32
CA GLU A 362 -5.75 8.65 -18.84
C GLU A 362 -4.94 9.38 -17.78
N LEU A 363 -3.71 8.92 -17.57
CA LEU A 363 -2.69 9.60 -16.78
C LEU A 363 -1.56 10.01 -17.69
N GLN A 364 -1.09 11.24 -17.55
CA GLN A 364 0.04 11.72 -18.34
C GLN A 364 1.33 10.97 -17.98
N ALA A 365 2.27 10.96 -18.92
CA ALA A 365 3.64 10.53 -18.69
C ALA A 365 4.27 11.25 -17.47
N THR A 366 5.13 10.55 -16.73
CA THR A 366 5.64 11.03 -15.42
C THR A 366 6.57 12.24 -15.56
N ASP A 367 7.31 12.34 -16.65
CA ASP A 367 8.12 13.50 -17.01
C ASP A 367 7.28 14.79 -17.08
N LYS A 368 6.12 14.75 -17.75
CA LYS A 368 5.17 15.87 -17.80
C LYS A 368 4.65 16.26 -16.42
N ILE A 369 4.49 15.29 -15.51
CA ILE A 369 4.07 15.56 -14.12
C ILE A 369 5.18 16.27 -13.35
N ILE A 370 6.43 15.83 -13.50
CA ILE A 370 7.59 16.50 -12.91
C ILE A 370 7.67 17.92 -13.44
N ASP A 371 7.57 18.13 -14.76
CA ASP A 371 7.63 19.45 -15.38
C ASP A 371 6.56 20.40 -14.85
N LYS A 372 5.32 19.93 -14.66
CA LYS A 372 4.24 20.72 -14.04
C LYS A 372 4.59 21.18 -12.62
N LEU A 373 5.17 20.30 -11.81
CA LEU A 373 5.60 20.66 -10.45
C LEU A 373 6.74 21.68 -10.47
N LEU A 374 7.70 21.52 -11.40
CA LEU A 374 8.80 22.48 -11.55
C LEU A 374 8.30 23.86 -12.00
N GLN A 375 7.35 23.90 -12.94
CA GLN A 375 6.71 25.13 -13.40
C GLN A 375 5.89 25.82 -12.29
N ALA A 376 5.31 25.05 -11.38
CA ALA A 376 4.63 25.57 -10.18
C ALA A 376 5.60 26.05 -9.08
N GLY A 377 6.92 26.00 -9.30
CA GLY A 377 7.94 26.53 -8.38
C GLY A 377 8.54 25.50 -7.41
N TYR A 378 8.12 24.23 -7.46
CA TYR A 378 8.76 23.18 -6.67
C TYR A 378 10.13 22.83 -7.26
N LYS A 379 11.12 22.55 -6.41
CA LYS A 379 12.44 22.07 -6.86
C LYS A 379 12.45 20.56 -6.92
N LYS A 380 13.11 19.98 -7.93
CA LYS A 380 13.32 18.53 -8.05
C LYS A 380 13.92 17.90 -6.79
N SER A 381 14.80 18.64 -6.09
CA SER A 381 15.43 18.22 -4.83
C SER A 381 14.45 18.03 -3.66
N TYR A 382 13.25 18.62 -3.74
CA TYR A 382 12.20 18.47 -2.71
C TYR A 382 11.29 17.26 -2.97
N LEU A 383 11.29 16.74 -4.20
CA LEU A 383 10.49 15.58 -4.58
C LEU A 383 11.09 14.32 -3.96
N GLU A 384 10.40 13.79 -2.94
CA GLU A 384 10.82 12.58 -2.23
C GLU A 384 10.42 11.33 -3.02
N LYS A 385 9.15 11.23 -3.39
CA LYS A 385 8.59 10.16 -4.22
C LYS A 385 7.47 10.68 -5.11
N ILE A 386 7.29 10.03 -6.25
CA ILE A 386 6.12 10.16 -7.12
C ILE A 386 5.61 8.75 -7.39
N ILE A 387 4.32 8.51 -7.17
CA ILE A 387 3.66 7.24 -7.42
C ILE A 387 2.29 7.45 -8.05
N ILE A 388 1.79 6.43 -8.74
CA ILE A 388 0.35 6.34 -9.04
C ILE A 388 -0.35 5.78 -7.81
N GLY A 389 -1.50 6.34 -7.46
CA GLY A 389 -2.39 5.85 -6.43
C GLY A 389 -3.85 6.11 -6.80
N TYR A 390 -4.77 5.49 -6.07
CA TYR A 390 -6.19 5.70 -6.24
C TYR A 390 -6.70 6.77 -5.29
N LYS A 391 -7.44 7.74 -5.81
CA LYS A 391 -8.22 8.70 -5.02
C LYS A 391 -9.63 8.13 -4.82
N VAL A 392 -10.14 8.17 -3.60
CA VAL A 392 -11.55 7.92 -3.30
C VAL A 392 -12.39 9.11 -3.75
N CYS A 393 -13.35 8.87 -4.63
CA CYS A 393 -14.33 9.84 -5.08
C CYS A 393 -15.74 9.32 -4.78
N HIS A 394 -16.54 10.15 -4.10
CA HIS A 394 -17.97 9.92 -3.97
C HIS A 394 -18.64 10.36 -5.27
N ASP A 395 -19.39 9.46 -5.90
CA ASP A 395 -20.23 9.85 -7.02
C ASP A 395 -21.48 10.52 -6.44
N THR A 396 -21.70 11.79 -6.78
CA THR A 396 -22.84 12.57 -6.31
C THR A 396 -24.19 12.03 -6.80
N ASN A 397 -24.20 11.15 -7.81
CA ASN A 397 -25.40 10.54 -8.37
C ASN A 397 -25.66 9.11 -7.86
N LYS A 398 -24.81 8.56 -6.99
CA LYS A 398 -24.93 7.19 -6.46
C LYS A 398 -25.34 7.20 -4.99
N THR A 399 -25.74 6.04 -4.47
CA THR A 399 -26.03 5.86 -3.03
C THR A 399 -24.81 6.20 -2.19
N SER A 400 -25.02 6.71 -0.97
CA SER A 400 -23.97 7.24 -0.08
C SER A 400 -22.82 6.26 0.23
N ASN A 401 -23.04 4.96 0.03
CA ASN A 401 -22.07 3.91 0.32
C ASN A 401 -21.29 3.44 -0.92
N LEU A 402 -21.53 3.99 -2.12
CA LEU A 402 -20.80 3.62 -3.33
C LEU A 402 -19.77 4.69 -3.68
N ILE A 403 -18.52 4.26 -3.88
CA ILE A 403 -17.41 5.13 -4.28
C ILE A 403 -16.78 4.64 -5.59
N ASP A 404 -16.10 5.56 -6.26
CA ASP A 404 -15.17 5.26 -7.33
C ASP A 404 -13.73 5.56 -6.89
N LEU A 405 -12.83 4.67 -7.25
CA LEU A 405 -11.39 4.78 -7.11
C LEU A 405 -10.82 5.27 -8.43
N ILE A 406 -10.44 6.54 -8.46
CA ILE A 406 -9.93 7.19 -9.66
C ILE A 406 -8.41 7.28 -9.57
N PRO A 407 -7.66 6.73 -10.54
CA PRO A 407 -6.20 6.77 -10.49
C PRO A 407 -5.70 8.21 -10.68
N THR A 408 -4.64 8.57 -9.98
CA THR A 408 -3.96 9.87 -10.06
C THR A 408 -2.53 9.77 -9.53
N TYR A 409 -1.74 10.81 -9.76
CA TYR A 409 -0.41 10.92 -9.18
C TYR A 409 -0.46 11.45 -7.75
N TYR A 410 0.31 10.80 -6.87
CA TYR A 410 0.61 11.26 -5.52
C TYR A 410 2.09 11.53 -5.41
N ILE A 411 2.41 12.66 -4.77
CA ILE A 411 3.78 13.14 -4.61
C ILE A 411 4.04 13.35 -3.13
N LYS A 412 5.18 12.83 -2.68
CA LYS A 412 5.71 13.06 -1.35
C LYS A 412 6.68 14.23 -1.39
N ILE A 413 6.39 15.27 -0.64
CA ILE A 413 7.27 16.44 -0.46
C ILE A 413 7.28 16.78 1.03
N ASN A 414 8.47 16.92 1.62
CA ASN A 414 8.65 17.22 3.04
C ASN A 414 7.90 16.24 3.97
N GLY A 415 7.94 14.94 3.65
CA GLY A 415 7.27 13.90 4.44
C GLY A 415 5.74 13.88 4.33
N ARG A 416 5.13 14.72 3.48
CA ARG A 416 3.68 14.77 3.26
C ARG A 416 3.32 14.25 1.89
N TRP A 417 2.32 13.38 1.85
CA TRP A 417 1.72 12.89 0.61
C TRP A 417 0.54 13.77 0.24
N HIS A 418 0.48 14.24 -1.00
CA HIS A 418 -0.73 14.84 -1.57
C HIS A 418 -0.85 14.45 -3.05
N SER A 419 -2.07 14.55 -3.60
CA SER A 419 -2.27 14.38 -5.03
C SER A 419 -1.61 15.51 -5.82
N LEU A 420 -1.35 15.29 -7.10
CA LEU A 420 -0.83 16.34 -7.99
C LEU A 420 -1.67 17.61 -7.94
N ASP A 421 -3.00 17.49 -8.08
CA ASP A 421 -3.90 18.65 -8.07
C ASP A 421 -3.81 19.42 -6.75
N ALA A 422 -3.66 18.74 -5.62
CA ALA A 422 -3.52 19.40 -4.32
C ALA A 422 -2.21 20.18 -4.23
N TRP A 423 -1.09 19.64 -4.72
CA TRP A 423 0.17 20.37 -4.79
C TRP A 423 0.11 21.58 -5.72
N LEU A 424 -0.61 21.50 -6.83
CA LEU A 424 -0.73 22.60 -7.80
C LEU A 424 -1.73 23.68 -7.37
N ASN A 425 -2.77 23.33 -6.60
CA ASN A 425 -3.83 24.27 -6.23
C ASN A 425 -3.61 24.96 -4.88
N ASN A 426 -2.94 24.32 -3.92
CA ASN A 426 -2.87 24.83 -2.54
C ASN A 426 -1.57 25.57 -2.21
N ASN A 427 -0.62 25.73 -3.14
CA ASN A 427 0.70 26.37 -2.94
C ASN A 427 1.26 26.13 -1.53
N TYR A 428 1.36 24.86 -1.13
CA TYR A 428 1.82 24.51 0.22
C TYR A 428 3.23 25.08 0.43
N GLU A 429 3.40 25.97 1.43
CA GLU A 429 4.69 26.54 1.74
C GLU A 429 5.68 25.44 2.17
N VAL A 430 6.76 25.31 1.41
CA VAL A 430 7.90 24.44 1.72
C VAL A 430 8.69 25.13 2.84
N HIS A 431 8.31 24.93 4.10
CA HIS A 431 9.14 25.40 5.22
C HIS A 431 10.47 24.65 5.23
N ILE A 432 11.55 25.41 5.05
CA ILE A 432 12.94 24.95 5.13
C ILE A 432 13.27 24.78 6.62
N PRO A 433 13.65 23.59 7.11
CA PRO A 433 14.15 23.45 8.46
C PRO A 433 15.42 24.31 8.64
N ALA A 434 15.41 25.19 9.63
CA ALA A 434 16.54 26.01 10.02
C ALA A 434 17.65 25.14 10.66
N SER A 435 18.33 24.34 9.85
CA SER A 435 19.56 23.64 10.26
C SER A 435 20.65 23.66 9.19
N GLN A 436 20.55 24.55 8.19
CA GLN A 436 21.60 24.82 7.20
C GLN A 436 21.89 26.33 7.02
N GLN A 437 21.79 27.12 8.09
CA GLN A 437 22.45 28.42 8.16
C GLN A 437 23.37 28.42 9.38
N GLY A 438 24.58 27.90 9.19
CA GLY A 438 25.69 28.23 10.07
C GLY A 438 26.30 29.55 9.59
N GLY A 439 26.50 30.49 10.52
CA GLY A 439 27.53 31.51 10.39
C GLY A 439 27.09 32.97 10.54
N ILE A 440 27.31 33.47 11.76
CA ILE A 440 27.74 34.83 12.13
C ILE A 440 26.77 36.00 11.89
N SER A 441 26.29 36.59 13.00
CA SER A 441 26.51 38.01 13.28
C SER A 441 26.32 38.32 14.76
N ASN A 442 27.35 38.94 15.33
CA ASN A 442 27.37 39.60 16.63
C ASN A 442 26.37 40.77 16.67
N GLY A 443 25.98 41.20 17.87
CA GLY A 443 25.64 42.61 18.12
C GLY A 443 24.47 42.85 19.06
N PHE A 444 24.82 43.06 20.33
CA PHE A 444 24.07 43.69 21.44
C PHE A 444 22.93 42.91 22.11
#